data_AF-A0A9D5EQ46-F1
#
_entry.id   AF-A0A9D5EQ46-F1
#
_cell.length_a   1.000
_cell.length_b   1.000
_cell.length_c   1.000
_cell.angle_alpha   90.00
_cell.angle_beta   90.00
_cell.angle_gamma   90.00
#
_symmetry.space_group_name_H-M   'P 1'
#
loop_
_entity.id
_entity.type
_entity.pdbx_description
1 polymer ?
#
loop_
_entity_poly.entity_id
_entity_poly.type
_entity_poly.pdbx_seq_one_letter_code
_entity_poly.pdbx_strand_id
1 'polypeptide(L)'
;MAGKHCAPCGALEGPSGHRRGVRRGGPILSLPSGVSEADFLEIVDHIAKTLRPKFGRVHGSKEDFAQQVVVWSLEALPRYDSSRPLPNYLYRNARNRALNAVRDKVTRFDYPCKECHEGRPCGPNGNFCPKYAAWSKRNQAKEKLSRVLPLQASSDRPTGPSTAEDEVLARDLASKIEAEMPPKLLADYKKMLEGDWRSVSRSRRQRIRRVVAEILGEDGIVPLCGEAVR
;
A
#
# COMPACT_ATOMS: atom_id res chain seq x y z
N MET A 1 27.59 28.69 20.32
CA MET A 1 26.50 28.11 19.50
C MET A 1 25.42 27.60 20.43
N ALA A 2 24.28 28.29 20.49
CA ALA A 2 23.19 27.97 21.41
C ALA A 2 22.39 26.77 20.88
N GLY A 3 22.57 25.60 21.51
CA GLY A 3 21.80 24.40 21.23
C GLY A 3 20.35 24.59 21.65
N LYS A 4 19.45 24.81 20.68
CA LYS A 4 17.99 24.79 20.90
C LYS A 4 17.61 23.39 21.37
N HIS A 5 17.43 23.25 22.68
CA HIS A 5 16.90 22.04 23.29
C HIS A 5 15.46 21.89 22.82
N CYS A 6 15.19 20.85 22.03
CA CYS A 6 13.83 20.42 21.75
C CYS A 6 13.17 20.07 23.08
N ALA A 7 11.96 20.57 23.29
CA ALA A 7 11.17 20.24 24.48
C ALA A 7 11.11 18.71 24.62
N PRO A 8 11.30 18.16 25.84
CA PRO A 8 11.27 16.73 26.07
C PRO A 8 9.95 16.19 25.52
N CYS A 9 10.05 15.23 24.60
CA CYS A 9 8.91 14.46 24.14
C CYS A 9 8.33 13.71 25.33
N GLY A 10 7.42 14.36 26.06
CA GLY A 10 6.69 13.75 27.17
C GLY A 10 6.13 12.41 26.73
N ALA A 11 6.41 11.39 27.54
CA ALA A 11 5.83 10.06 27.43
C ALA A 11 4.30 10.23 27.43
N LEU A 12 3.70 10.22 26.24
CA LEU A 12 2.26 10.28 26.12
C LEU A 12 1.75 8.87 26.34
N GLU A 13 1.04 8.70 27.45
CA GLU A 13 0.03 7.67 27.64
C GLU A 13 -0.73 7.47 26.32
N GLY A 14 -0.74 6.23 25.86
CA GLY A 14 -1.29 5.87 24.55
C GLY A 14 -2.72 6.38 24.41
N PRO A 15 -3.14 6.83 23.21
CA PRO A 15 -4.49 7.30 22.99
C PRO A 15 -5.46 6.18 23.37
N SER A 16 -6.24 6.40 24.44
CA SER A 16 -7.26 5.47 24.87
C SER A 16 -8.15 5.19 23.67
N GLY A 17 -8.16 3.92 23.26
CA GLY A 17 -8.96 3.47 22.14
C GLY A 17 -10.41 3.75 22.47
N HIS A 18 -10.95 4.85 21.94
CA HIS A 18 -12.37 5.11 21.87
C HIS A 18 -12.96 4.00 20.99
N ARG A 19 -13.32 2.89 21.64
CA ARG A 19 -14.18 1.85 21.09
C ARG A 19 -15.44 2.57 20.65
N ARG A 20 -15.62 2.71 19.33
CA ARG A 20 -16.90 3.15 18.77
C ARG A 20 -17.89 2.06 19.14
N GLY A 21 -18.64 2.28 20.23
CA GLY A 21 -19.73 1.42 20.63
C GLY A 21 -20.69 1.32 19.44
N VAL A 22 -20.80 0.12 18.88
CA VAL A 22 -21.77 -0.21 17.85
C VAL A 22 -23.14 -0.14 18.52
N ARG A 23 -23.81 1.01 18.42
CA ARG A 23 -25.20 1.14 18.87
C ARG A 23 -26.07 0.42 17.84
N ARG A 24 -26.36 -0.86 18.10
CA ARG A 24 -27.43 -1.61 17.41
C ARG A 24 -28.76 -1.13 17.99
N GLY A 25 -29.64 -0.61 17.14
CA GLY A 25 -30.93 -0.03 17.53
C GLY A 25 -30.96 1.50 17.36
N GLY A 26 -30.75 1.98 16.14
CA GLY A 26 -31.07 3.37 15.80
C GLY A 26 -32.58 3.53 15.60
N PRO A 27 -33.20 4.62 16.08
CA PRO A 27 -34.61 4.89 15.83
C PRO A 27 -34.89 5.00 14.33
N ILE A 28 -36.13 4.69 13.96
CA ILE A 28 -36.66 4.90 12.61
C ILE A 28 -36.41 6.37 12.22
N LEU A 29 -35.83 6.57 11.04
CA LEU A 29 -35.37 7.87 10.54
C LEU A 29 -36.56 8.79 10.25
N SER A 30 -37.02 9.52 11.26
CA SER A 30 -38.00 10.60 11.09
C SER A 30 -37.31 11.93 10.86
N LEU A 31 -37.75 12.70 9.86
CA LEU A 31 -37.31 14.07 9.65
C LEU A 31 -37.77 14.98 10.80
N PRO A 32 -37.03 16.06 11.12
CA PRO A 32 -37.47 17.05 12.10
C PRO A 32 -38.82 17.65 11.71
N SER A 33 -39.67 17.92 12.72
CA SER A 33 -40.95 18.58 12.50
C SER A 33 -40.79 19.91 11.77
N GLY A 34 -41.52 20.10 10.67
CA GLY A 34 -41.50 21.33 9.86
C GLY A 34 -40.51 21.34 8.69
N VAL A 35 -39.78 20.24 8.46
CA VAL A 35 -38.94 20.08 7.26
C VAL A 35 -39.60 19.07 6.34
N SER A 36 -39.97 19.49 5.14
CA SER A 36 -40.49 18.56 4.14
C SER A 36 -39.35 17.69 3.59
N GLU A 37 -39.70 16.51 3.08
CA GLU A 37 -38.73 15.64 2.42
C GLU A 37 -38.08 16.31 1.21
N ALA A 38 -38.87 17.08 0.44
CA ALA A 38 -38.38 17.84 -0.71
C ALA A 38 -37.32 18.87 -0.31
N ASP A 39 -37.58 19.67 0.73
CA ASP A 39 -36.62 20.66 1.23
C ASP A 39 -35.33 19.99 1.72
N PHE A 40 -35.47 18.86 2.42
CA PHE A 40 -34.32 18.09 2.88
C PHE A 40 -33.45 17.61 1.73
N LEU A 41 -34.07 17.03 0.69
CA LEU A 41 -33.35 16.52 -0.48
C LEU A 41 -32.67 17.66 -1.27
N GLU A 42 -33.31 18.82 -1.39
CA GLU A 42 -32.70 19.99 -2.03
C GLU A 42 -31.47 20.49 -1.27
N ILE A 43 -31.58 20.60 0.06
CA ILE A 43 -30.45 21.00 0.93
C ILE A 43 -29.29 20.01 0.76
N VAL A 44 -29.57 18.70 0.80
CA VAL A 44 -28.55 17.66 0.70
C VAL A 44 -27.89 17.62 -0.68
N ASP A 45 -28.67 17.77 -1.75
CA ASP A 45 -28.15 17.85 -3.12
C ASP A 45 -27.23 19.07 -3.29
N HIS A 46 -27.63 20.23 -2.74
CA HIS A 46 -26.77 21.41 -2.72
C HIS A 46 -25.44 21.14 -2.00
N ILE A 47 -25.49 20.55 -0.79
CA ILE A 47 -24.29 20.17 -0.03
C ILE A 47 -23.41 19.19 -0.82
N ALA A 48 -23.99 18.19 -1.47
CA ALA A 48 -23.28 17.23 -2.29
C ALA A 48 -22.53 17.92 -3.44
N LYS A 49 -23.20 18.82 -4.17
CA LYS A 49 -22.58 19.62 -5.23
C LYS A 49 -21.41 20.47 -4.71
N THR A 50 -21.55 21.11 -3.55
CA THR A 50 -20.48 21.93 -2.94
C THR A 50 -19.28 21.09 -2.49
N LEU A 51 -19.51 19.91 -1.92
CA LEU A 51 -18.43 19.07 -1.36
C LEU A 51 -17.75 18.19 -2.41
N ARG A 52 -18.42 17.89 -3.53
CA ARG A 52 -17.94 16.99 -4.58
C ARG A 52 -16.58 17.38 -5.17
N PRO A 53 -16.28 18.64 -5.53
CA PRO A 53 -14.97 18.99 -6.10
C PRO A 53 -13.80 18.62 -5.18
N LYS A 54 -14.01 18.69 -3.86
CA LYS A 54 -12.98 18.45 -2.85
C LYS A 54 -12.86 16.99 -2.42
N PHE A 55 -13.99 16.29 -2.31
CA PHE A 55 -14.03 14.95 -1.70
C PHE A 55 -14.51 13.84 -2.64
N GLY A 56 -15.08 14.21 -3.80
CA GLY A 56 -15.76 13.28 -4.71
C GLY A 56 -14.87 12.14 -5.22
N ARG A 57 -13.60 12.43 -5.52
CA ARG A 57 -12.67 11.42 -6.07
C ARG A 57 -12.50 10.19 -5.18
N VAL A 58 -12.72 10.32 -3.86
CA VAL A 58 -12.57 9.24 -2.88
C VAL A 58 -13.82 8.32 -2.81
N HIS A 59 -14.94 8.78 -3.37
CA HIS A 59 -16.25 8.16 -3.24
C HIS A 59 -16.83 7.66 -4.56
N GLY A 60 -16.05 7.59 -5.64
CA GLY A 60 -16.51 7.05 -6.92
C GLY A 60 -17.28 8.07 -7.75
N SER A 61 -18.42 7.67 -8.31
CA SER A 61 -19.23 8.50 -9.22
C SER A 61 -19.85 9.72 -8.50
N LYS A 62 -20.43 10.64 -9.27
CA LYS A 62 -21.09 11.83 -8.68
C LYS A 62 -22.32 11.39 -7.88
N GLU A 63 -23.01 10.40 -8.38
CA GLU A 63 -24.23 9.79 -7.86
C GLU A 63 -23.93 9.07 -6.54
N ASP A 64 -22.87 8.25 -6.49
CA ASP A 64 -22.43 7.56 -5.26
C ASP A 64 -22.13 8.55 -4.13
N PHE A 65 -21.44 9.65 -4.48
CA PHE A 65 -21.12 10.68 -3.50
C PHE A 65 -22.38 11.40 -3.00
N ALA A 66 -23.33 11.72 -3.88
CA ALA A 66 -24.59 12.35 -3.49
C ALA A 66 -25.40 11.44 -2.55
N GLN A 67 -25.56 10.16 -2.90
CA GLN A 67 -26.20 9.16 -2.06
C GLN A 67 -25.50 9.04 -0.69
N GLN A 68 -24.17 9.05 -0.67
CA GLN A 68 -23.42 8.97 0.58
C GLN A 68 -23.65 10.20 1.48
N VAL A 69 -23.81 11.40 0.92
CA VAL A 69 -24.13 12.63 1.66
C VAL A 69 -25.54 12.54 2.26
N VAL A 70 -26.51 11.93 1.56
CA VAL A 70 -27.85 11.65 2.11
C VAL A 70 -27.73 10.76 3.35
N VAL A 71 -27.01 9.63 3.25
CA VAL A 71 -26.82 8.70 4.37
C VAL A 71 -26.19 9.41 5.58
N TRP A 72 -25.13 10.20 5.37
CA TRP A 72 -24.50 10.95 6.47
C TRP A 72 -25.41 12.00 7.10
N SER A 73 -26.25 12.63 6.29
CA SER A 73 -27.22 13.62 6.75
C SER A 73 -28.28 12.96 7.62
N LEU A 74 -28.86 11.84 7.16
CA LEU A 74 -29.83 11.05 7.91
C LEU A 74 -29.25 10.53 9.24
N GLU A 75 -28.02 10.03 9.25
CA GLU A 75 -27.33 9.60 10.48
C GLU A 75 -27.12 10.73 11.50
N ALA A 76 -27.05 11.99 11.04
CA ALA A 76 -26.82 13.15 11.88
C ALA A 76 -28.12 13.71 12.49
N LEU A 77 -29.26 13.52 11.84
CA LEU A 77 -30.55 14.08 12.25
C LEU A 77 -30.95 13.79 13.71
N PRO A 78 -30.72 12.60 14.29
CA PRO A 78 -31.08 12.34 15.68
C PRO A 78 -30.36 13.24 16.70
N ARG A 79 -29.29 13.94 16.29
CA ARG A 79 -28.51 14.88 17.12
C ARG A 79 -28.66 16.33 16.66
N TYR A 80 -29.65 16.60 15.81
CA TYR A 80 -29.91 17.94 15.32
C TYR A 80 -30.65 18.76 16.37
N ASP A 81 -30.23 20.01 16.51
CA ASP A 81 -30.81 21.01 17.40
C ASP A 81 -31.57 22.01 16.51
N SER A 82 -32.90 22.06 16.65
CA SER A 82 -33.79 22.87 15.81
C SER A 82 -33.61 24.37 15.98
N SER A 83 -32.88 24.83 17.01
CA SER A 83 -32.53 26.24 17.18
C SER A 83 -31.53 26.76 16.13
N ARG A 84 -30.87 25.86 15.39
CA ARG A 84 -29.84 26.20 14.39
C ARG A 84 -30.35 25.90 12.98
N PRO A 85 -29.91 26.61 11.93
CA PRO A 85 -30.31 26.30 10.57
C PRO A 85 -29.85 24.89 10.13
N LEU A 86 -30.81 24.08 9.66
CA LEU A 86 -30.56 22.71 9.18
C LEU A 86 -29.44 22.62 8.13
N PRO A 87 -29.39 23.49 7.09
CA PRO A 87 -28.36 23.40 6.06
C PRO A 87 -26.94 23.49 6.61
N ASN A 88 -26.70 24.39 7.56
CA ASN A 88 -25.38 24.58 8.18
C ASN A 88 -24.98 23.37 9.03
N TYR A 89 -25.93 22.80 9.76
CA TYR A 89 -25.71 21.61 10.56
C TYR A 89 -25.35 20.39 9.69
N LEU A 90 -26.16 20.14 8.64
CA LEU A 90 -25.94 19.02 7.71
C LEU A 90 -24.62 19.19 6.95
N TYR A 91 -24.34 20.39 6.44
CA TYR A 91 -23.09 20.70 5.75
C TYR A 91 -21.87 20.37 6.62
N ARG A 92 -21.86 20.83 7.87
CA ARG A 92 -20.75 20.59 8.80
C ARG A 92 -20.56 19.09 9.06
N ASN A 93 -21.64 18.34 9.28
CA ASN A 93 -21.58 16.90 9.52
C ASN A 93 -21.11 16.13 8.28
N ALA A 94 -21.71 16.38 7.12
CA ALA A 94 -21.33 15.75 5.85
C ALA A 94 -19.86 16.04 5.50
N ARG A 95 -19.41 17.29 5.64
CA ARG A 95 -18.01 17.68 5.41
C ARG A 95 -17.06 16.95 6.34
N ASN A 96 -17.38 16.82 7.62
CA ASN A 96 -16.55 16.11 8.59
C ASN A 96 -16.50 14.60 8.29
N ARG A 97 -17.61 14.00 7.88
CA ARG A 97 -17.66 12.60 7.44
C ARG A 97 -16.85 12.37 6.16
N ALA A 98 -17.00 13.24 5.16
CA ALA A 98 -16.20 13.20 3.93
C ALA A 98 -14.70 13.33 4.24
N LEU A 99 -14.31 14.26 5.09
CA LEU A 99 -12.91 14.43 5.51
C LEU A 99 -12.37 13.17 6.21
N ASN A 100 -13.16 12.55 7.07
CA ASN A 100 -12.78 11.30 7.73
C ASN A 100 -12.64 10.15 6.71
N ALA A 101 -13.53 10.06 5.73
CA ALA A 101 -13.42 9.08 4.65
C ALA A 101 -12.14 9.26 3.82
N VAL A 102 -11.77 10.51 3.51
CA VAL A 102 -10.47 10.80 2.86
C VAL A 102 -9.29 10.38 3.75
N ARG A 103 -9.33 10.72 5.03
CA ARG A 103 -8.28 10.34 5.98
C ARG A 103 -8.15 8.83 6.13
N ASP A 104 -9.24 8.09 6.01
CA ASP A 104 -9.26 6.64 6.15
C ASP A 104 -8.79 5.93 4.87
N LYS A 105 -9.15 6.42 3.69
CA LYS A 105 -8.83 5.80 2.39
C LYS A 105 -7.55 6.29 1.71
N VAL A 106 -7.18 7.57 1.87
CA VAL A 106 -6.08 8.19 1.13
C VAL A 106 -4.87 8.38 2.04
N THR A 107 -4.77 9.53 2.70
CA THR A 107 -3.64 9.88 3.55
C THR A 107 -4.08 10.82 4.66
N ARG A 108 -3.36 10.79 5.78
CA ARG A 108 -3.50 11.76 6.86
C ARG A 108 -2.44 12.85 6.69
N PHE A 109 -2.85 14.10 6.53
CA PHE A 109 -1.92 15.25 6.37
C PHE A 109 -1.47 15.86 7.71
N ASP A 110 -2.08 15.46 8.81
CA ASP A 110 -1.71 15.84 10.18
C ASP A 110 -0.53 14.98 10.66
N TYR A 111 0.68 15.35 10.26
CA TYR A 111 1.88 14.72 10.78
C TYR A 111 2.10 15.10 12.26
N PRO A 112 2.46 14.14 13.14
CA PRO A 112 2.61 14.39 14.57
C PRO A 112 3.90 15.14 14.93
N CYS A 113 4.87 15.20 14.00
CA CYS A 113 6.14 15.88 14.21
C CYS A 113 6.58 16.55 12.90
N LYS A 114 6.72 17.88 12.93
CA LYS A 114 7.11 18.69 11.77
C LYS A 114 8.55 18.43 11.33
N GLU A 115 9.48 18.40 12.28
CA GLU A 115 10.91 18.17 12.00
C GLU A 115 11.14 16.83 11.31
N CYS A 116 10.56 15.75 11.84
CA CYS A 116 10.65 14.42 11.23
C CYS A 116 10.03 14.38 9.82
N HIS A 117 8.96 15.13 9.57
CA HIS A 117 8.33 15.20 8.25
C HIS A 117 9.22 15.91 7.22
N GLU A 118 9.97 16.91 7.65
CA GLU A 118 10.95 17.65 6.84
C GLU A 118 12.27 16.89 6.66
N GLY A 119 12.36 15.64 7.12
CA GLY A 119 13.58 14.82 7.01
C GLY A 119 14.62 15.09 8.11
N ARG A 120 14.25 15.84 9.16
CA ARG A 120 15.12 16.10 10.32
C ARG A 120 14.71 15.18 11.48
N PRO A 121 15.42 14.06 11.71
CA PRO A 121 15.06 13.14 12.77
C PRO A 121 15.27 13.78 14.14
N CYS A 122 14.23 13.77 14.98
CA CYS A 122 14.26 14.35 16.33
C CYS A 122 14.43 13.31 17.46
N GLY A 123 14.61 12.03 17.12
CA GLY A 123 14.82 10.94 18.07
C GLY A 123 16.31 10.74 18.43
N PRO A 124 16.58 9.97 19.51
CA PRO A 124 17.95 9.62 19.88
C PRO A 124 18.63 8.85 18.74
N ASN A 125 19.91 9.13 18.53
CA ASN A 125 20.76 8.53 17.47
C ASN A 125 20.36 8.90 16.02
N GLY A 126 19.64 10.03 15.83
CA GLY A 126 19.24 10.45 14.48
C GLY A 126 18.11 9.61 13.89
N ASN A 127 17.32 8.93 14.73
CA ASN A 127 16.13 8.21 14.29
C ASN A 127 14.88 9.11 14.30
N PHE A 128 13.88 8.76 13.49
CA PHE A 128 12.57 9.41 13.56
C PHE A 128 11.85 9.07 14.88
N CYS A 129 11.06 10.00 15.41
CA CYS A 129 10.32 9.75 16.65
C CYS A 129 9.25 8.65 16.47
N PRO A 130 8.93 7.87 17.52
CA PRO A 130 7.98 6.75 17.42
C PRO A 130 6.60 7.13 16.87
N LYS A 131 6.11 8.33 17.23
CA LYS A 131 4.82 8.86 16.74
C LYS A 131 4.84 9.09 15.23
N TYR A 132 5.91 9.70 14.72
CA TYR A 132 6.06 9.92 13.27
C TYR A 132 6.25 8.61 12.53
N ALA A 133 7.07 7.69 13.05
CA ALA A 133 7.26 6.37 12.45
C ALA A 133 5.94 5.60 12.32
N ALA A 134 5.11 5.58 13.38
CA ALA A 134 3.79 4.93 13.34
C ALA A 134 2.79 5.63 12.40
N TRP A 135 2.83 6.96 12.31
CA TRP A 135 2.04 7.72 11.33
C TRP A 135 2.48 7.42 9.90
N SER A 136 3.79 7.45 9.64
CA SER A 136 4.41 7.20 8.32
C SER A 136 4.09 5.78 7.84
N LYS A 137 4.28 4.77 8.69
CA LYS A 137 3.94 3.37 8.38
C LYS A 137 2.47 3.20 7.98
N ARG A 138 1.53 3.88 8.68
CA ARG A 138 0.10 3.83 8.34
C ARG A 138 -0.21 4.51 7.00
N ASN A 139 0.39 5.67 6.74
CA ASN A 139 0.21 6.37 5.47
C ASN A 139 0.83 5.60 4.29
N GLN A 140 2.03 5.05 4.46
CA GLN A 140 2.67 4.18 3.46
C GLN A 140 1.83 2.95 3.15
N ALA A 141 1.23 2.32 4.17
CA ALA A 141 0.31 1.20 3.96
C ALA A 141 -0.91 1.60 3.13
N LYS A 142 -1.49 2.78 3.37
CA LYS A 142 -2.63 3.29 2.58
C LYS A 142 -2.26 3.65 1.16
N GLU A 143 -1.10 4.28 0.97
CA GLU A 143 -0.56 4.60 -0.35
C GLU A 143 -0.35 3.32 -1.19
N LYS A 144 0.19 2.27 -0.57
CA LYS A 144 0.34 0.96 -1.23
C LYS A 144 -1.00 0.35 -1.64
N LEU A 145 -2.06 0.54 -0.83
CA LEU A 145 -3.39 0.03 -1.14
C LEU A 145 -4.12 0.88 -2.20
N SER A 146 -3.89 2.19 -2.22
CA SER A 146 -4.58 3.10 -3.16
C SER A 146 -3.92 3.15 -4.53
N ARG A 147 -2.64 2.81 -4.63
CA ARG A 147 -1.92 2.71 -5.90
C ARG A 147 -2.43 1.49 -6.67
N VAL A 148 -3.36 1.72 -7.59
CA VAL A 148 -3.73 0.74 -8.62
C VAL A 148 -2.46 0.46 -9.43
N LEU A 149 -1.86 -0.70 -9.20
CA LEU A 149 -0.79 -1.18 -10.08
C LEU A 149 -1.44 -1.48 -11.43
N PRO A 150 -0.93 -0.93 -12.54
CA PRO A 150 -1.39 -1.33 -13.87
C PRO A 150 -1.31 -2.85 -13.96
N LEU A 151 -2.39 -3.51 -14.42
CA LEU A 151 -2.39 -4.97 -14.62
C LEU A 151 -1.24 -5.43 -15.54
N GLN A 152 -0.77 -4.54 -16.41
CA GLN A 152 0.40 -4.74 -17.27
C GLN A 152 1.73 -4.85 -16.50
N ALA A 153 1.81 -4.36 -15.26
CA ALA A 153 2.97 -4.58 -14.39
C ALA A 153 2.95 -5.93 -13.66
N SER A 154 1.90 -6.74 -13.86
CA SER A 154 1.76 -8.08 -13.28
C SER A 154 2.00 -9.23 -14.26
N SER A 155 2.11 -8.98 -15.57
CA SER A 155 2.65 -9.99 -16.51
C SER A 155 4.17 -10.14 -16.39
N ASP A 156 4.85 -9.09 -15.93
CA ASP A 156 6.31 -9.03 -15.81
C ASP A 156 6.81 -9.09 -14.36
N ARG A 157 5.90 -9.24 -13.39
CA ARG A 157 6.33 -9.83 -12.13
C ARG A 157 6.59 -11.29 -12.43
N PRO A 158 7.82 -11.81 -12.26
CA PRO A 158 7.94 -13.23 -12.04
C PRO A 158 7.02 -13.50 -10.85
N THR A 159 5.91 -14.18 -11.09
CA THR A 159 5.28 -15.01 -10.08
C THR A 159 6.48 -15.73 -9.47
N GLY A 160 6.83 -15.39 -8.23
CA GLY A 160 7.86 -16.16 -7.54
C GLY A 160 7.47 -17.61 -7.76
N PRO A 161 8.41 -18.45 -8.22
CA PRO A 161 8.10 -19.76 -8.77
C PRO A 161 7.06 -20.44 -7.90
N SER A 162 6.04 -21.00 -8.53
CA SER A 162 5.15 -21.95 -7.89
C SER A 162 6.08 -23.04 -7.36
N THR A 163 6.42 -22.95 -6.07
CA THR A 163 7.70 -23.48 -5.57
C THR A 163 7.82 -24.98 -5.78
N ALA A 164 6.70 -25.69 -5.83
CA ALA A 164 6.71 -27.13 -6.03
C ALA A 164 7.02 -27.55 -7.48
N GLU A 165 6.42 -26.90 -8.47
CA GLU A 165 6.53 -27.32 -9.88
C GLU A 165 7.89 -26.94 -10.46
N ASP A 166 8.34 -25.72 -10.17
CA ASP A 166 9.63 -25.22 -10.65
C ASP A 166 10.81 -25.95 -9.97
N GLU A 167 10.68 -26.36 -8.71
CA GLU A 167 11.68 -27.19 -8.03
C GLU A 167 11.73 -28.63 -8.59
N VAL A 168 10.58 -29.19 -8.99
CA VAL A 168 10.51 -30.51 -9.63
C VAL A 168 11.16 -30.45 -11.02
N LEU A 169 10.81 -29.46 -11.83
CA LEU A 169 11.42 -29.26 -13.15
C LEU A 169 12.94 -29.02 -13.04
N ALA A 170 13.39 -28.20 -12.10
CA ALA A 170 14.82 -27.98 -11.88
C ALA A 170 15.56 -29.28 -11.50
N ARG A 171 14.94 -30.14 -10.69
CA ARG A 171 15.51 -31.44 -10.30
C ARG A 171 15.59 -32.42 -11.47
N ASP A 172 14.54 -32.46 -12.29
CA ASP A 172 14.49 -33.33 -13.46
C ASP A 172 15.52 -32.91 -14.52
N LEU A 173 15.64 -31.60 -14.76
CA LEU A 173 16.65 -31.04 -15.65
C LEU A 173 18.07 -31.31 -15.15
N ALA A 174 18.33 -31.10 -13.86
CA ALA A 174 19.64 -31.41 -13.27
C ALA A 174 19.99 -32.90 -13.42
N SER A 175 19.02 -33.79 -13.19
CA SER A 175 19.21 -35.25 -13.34
C SER A 175 19.52 -35.65 -14.78
N LYS A 176 18.84 -35.04 -15.75
CA LYS A 176 19.13 -35.26 -17.18
C LYS A 176 20.54 -34.81 -17.54
N ILE A 177 20.94 -33.62 -17.08
CA ILE A 177 22.29 -33.09 -17.30
C ILE A 177 23.35 -34.00 -16.69
N GLU A 178 23.15 -34.48 -15.46
CA GLU A 178 24.11 -35.39 -14.81
C GLU A 178 24.25 -36.74 -15.53
N ALA A 179 23.18 -37.26 -16.12
CA ALA A 179 23.19 -38.53 -16.83
C ALA A 179 23.96 -38.47 -18.16
N GLU A 180 23.86 -37.35 -18.89
CA GLU A 180 24.47 -37.20 -20.21
C GLU A 180 25.84 -36.48 -20.18
N MET A 181 26.22 -35.88 -19.04
CA MET A 181 27.46 -35.12 -18.94
C MET A 181 28.71 -36.03 -18.90
N PRO A 182 29.77 -35.71 -19.66
CA PRO A 182 31.02 -36.47 -19.61
C PRO A 182 31.65 -36.51 -18.21
N PRO A 183 32.16 -37.67 -17.74
CA PRO A 183 32.67 -37.85 -16.37
C PRO A 183 33.78 -36.85 -15.98
N LYS A 184 34.58 -36.40 -16.96
CA LYS A 184 35.67 -35.43 -16.76
C LYS A 184 35.19 -34.01 -16.45
N LEU A 185 33.96 -33.67 -16.79
CA LEU A 185 33.35 -32.35 -16.58
C LEU A 185 32.31 -32.35 -15.45
N LEU A 186 31.77 -33.52 -15.11
CA LEU A 186 30.75 -33.68 -14.07
C LEU A 186 31.21 -33.15 -12.71
N ALA A 187 32.44 -33.45 -12.29
CA ALA A 187 32.98 -32.95 -11.02
C ALA A 187 33.06 -31.41 -10.95
N ASP A 188 33.36 -30.77 -12.08
CA ASP A 188 33.42 -29.30 -12.16
C ASP A 188 32.02 -28.68 -12.25
N TYR A 189 31.07 -29.37 -12.88
CA TYR A 189 29.66 -28.97 -12.92
C TYR A 189 29.02 -29.00 -11.52
N LYS A 190 29.29 -30.03 -10.70
CA LYS A 190 28.81 -30.10 -9.31
C LYS A 190 29.34 -28.96 -8.44
N LYS A 191 30.62 -28.60 -8.59
CA LYS A 191 31.19 -27.40 -7.94
C LYS A 191 30.49 -26.11 -8.36
N MET A 192 30.05 -26.01 -9.62
CA MET A 192 29.29 -24.85 -10.10
C MET A 192 27.89 -24.79 -9.49
N LEU A 193 27.22 -25.94 -9.29
CA LEU A 193 25.91 -26.01 -8.61
C LEU A 193 26.01 -25.65 -7.12
N GLU A 194 27.09 -26.05 -6.46
CA GLU A 194 27.37 -25.73 -5.04
C GLU A 194 27.83 -24.27 -4.82
N GLY A 195 27.98 -23.49 -5.89
CA GLY A 195 28.38 -22.07 -5.83
C GLY A 195 29.89 -21.83 -5.81
N ASP A 196 30.72 -22.87 -5.83
CA ASP A 196 32.18 -22.78 -5.92
C ASP A 196 32.68 -22.69 -7.38
N TRP A 197 32.09 -21.81 -8.18
CA TRP A 197 32.47 -21.64 -9.58
C TRP A 197 33.85 -20.99 -9.76
N ARG A 198 34.42 -20.38 -8.70
CA ARG A 198 35.73 -19.70 -8.73
C ARG A 198 36.90 -20.67 -8.79
N SER A 199 36.73 -21.89 -8.29
CA SER A 199 37.73 -22.96 -8.41
C SER A 199 37.81 -23.56 -9.82
N VAL A 200 36.82 -23.29 -10.67
CA VAL A 200 36.76 -23.78 -12.07
C VAL A 200 37.24 -22.70 -13.03
N SER A 201 38.25 -23.03 -13.84
CA SER A 201 38.82 -22.08 -14.82
C SER A 201 37.78 -21.60 -15.84
N ARG A 202 37.93 -20.37 -16.35
CA ARG A 202 36.97 -19.74 -17.28
C ARG A 202 36.74 -20.57 -18.55
N SER A 203 37.81 -21.10 -19.14
CA SER A 203 37.74 -21.98 -20.32
C SER A 203 36.91 -23.24 -20.04
N ARG A 204 37.07 -23.82 -18.85
CA ARG A 204 36.38 -25.05 -18.44
C ARG A 204 34.90 -24.80 -18.14
N ARG A 205 34.56 -23.67 -17.51
CA ARG A 205 33.16 -23.21 -17.36
C ARG A 205 32.47 -23.01 -18.71
N GLN A 206 33.17 -22.47 -19.70
CA GLN A 206 32.63 -22.29 -21.05
C GLN A 206 32.38 -23.62 -21.77
N ARG A 207 33.27 -24.62 -21.57
CA ARG A 207 33.04 -25.98 -22.08
C ARG A 207 31.82 -26.64 -21.43
N ILE A 208 31.67 -26.52 -20.11
CA ILE A 208 30.50 -27.04 -19.39
C ILE A 208 29.21 -26.41 -19.93
N ARG A 209 29.17 -25.08 -20.10
CA ARG A 209 28.00 -24.39 -20.67
C ARG A 209 27.62 -24.89 -22.07
N ARG A 210 28.61 -25.15 -22.94
CA ARG A 210 28.34 -25.70 -24.28
C ARG A 210 27.72 -27.10 -24.22
N VAL A 211 28.28 -27.97 -23.37
CA VAL A 211 27.77 -29.33 -23.20
C VAL A 211 26.37 -29.32 -22.59
N VAL A 212 26.10 -28.45 -21.61
CA VAL A 212 24.75 -28.29 -21.04
C VAL A 212 23.75 -27.82 -22.09
N ALA A 213 24.12 -26.84 -22.93
CA ALA A 213 23.25 -26.35 -24.00
C ALA A 213 22.93 -27.46 -25.03
N GLU A 214 23.93 -28.28 -25.38
CA GLU A 214 23.78 -29.43 -26.26
C GLU A 214 22.82 -30.49 -25.68
N ILE A 215 22.96 -30.83 -24.39
CA ILE A 215 22.08 -31.79 -23.67
C ILE A 215 20.62 -31.30 -23.59
N LEU A 216 20.44 -29.98 -23.44
CA LEU A 216 19.11 -29.38 -23.36
C LEU A 216 18.47 -29.14 -24.75
N GLY A 217 19.20 -29.38 -25.84
CA GLY A 217 18.72 -29.11 -27.20
C GLY A 217 18.50 -27.63 -27.48
N GLU A 218 19.10 -26.75 -26.67
CA GLU A 218 19.05 -25.29 -26.86
C GLU A 218 20.15 -24.86 -27.82
N ASP A 219 19.98 -25.18 -29.10
CA ASP A 219 20.77 -24.61 -30.19
C ASP A 219 20.43 -23.12 -30.34
N GLY A 220 20.91 -22.26 -29.44
CA GLY A 220 20.90 -20.81 -29.70
C GLY A 220 20.68 -19.82 -28.56
N ILE A 221 21.20 -20.02 -27.35
CA ILE A 221 21.33 -18.90 -26.38
C ILE A 221 22.80 -18.53 -26.18
N VAL A 222 23.17 -17.43 -26.83
CA VAL A 222 24.43 -16.70 -26.67
C VAL A 222 24.63 -16.35 -25.18
N PRO A 223 25.82 -16.57 -24.59
CA PRO A 223 26.06 -16.15 -23.21
C PRO A 223 26.00 -14.63 -23.08
N LEU A 224 25.13 -14.14 -22.18
CA LEU A 224 25.23 -12.80 -21.61
C LEU A 224 26.55 -12.70 -20.82
N CYS A 225 27.62 -12.30 -21.52
CA CYS A 225 28.85 -11.83 -20.91
C CYS A 225 28.65 -10.37 -20.48
N GLY A 226 28.09 -10.17 -19.30
CA GLY A 226 28.21 -8.91 -18.57
C GLY A 226 29.35 -9.00 -17.56
N GLU A 227 30.61 -8.86 -18.00
CA GLU A 227 31.72 -8.48 -17.11
C GLU A 227 32.69 -7.54 -17.84
N ALA A 228 32.50 -6.26 -17.54
CA ALA A 228 33.45 -5.14 -17.50
C ALA A 228 34.57 -5.04 -18.56
N VAL A 229 34.41 -4.04 -19.42
CA VAL A 229 35.51 -3.22 -19.94
C VAL A 229 36.26 -2.59 -18.75
N ARG A 230 37.53 -2.97 -18.58
CA ARG A 230 38.62 -2.07 -18.20
C ARG A 230 39.90 -2.51 -18.89
#